data_AF-A0A1M6D773-F1
#
_entry.id   AF-A0A1M6D773-F1
#
_cell.length_a   1.000
_cell.length_b   1.000
_cell.length_c   1.000
_cell.angle_alpha   90.00
_cell.angle_beta   90.00
_cell.angle_gamma   90.00
#
_symmetry.space_group_name_H-M   'P 1'
#
loop_
_entity.id
_entity.type
_entity.pdbx_description
1 polymer ?
#
loop_
_entity_poly.entity_id
_entity_poly.type
_entity_poly.pdbx_seq_one_letter_code
_entity_poly.pdbx_strand_id
1 'polypeptide(L)'
;MKKNKNKYLKPKTNSLLKTDFYKNSLIILACAFGIYLLRNESGPLRYLVVGLMLLLLYKLIFLIQSAPEIVEEFFPPKVKFEINTKPIDQFIYKSSNYFFGLSLVLILFQIRRIDNTIHGINLFFKFGLYGALFGFIVLYILKLISPTIYDTGNRRFAITFISIVGFFLVTAATASFVNYNFPKEKPKSSTYLIKRKSLGGKRNNDHLLFIEFYKNDEERIEVSENEYNTVKEGEKVNLTTQKGYFGYETIIDIKSIN
;
A
#
# COMPACT_ATOMS: atom_id res chain seq x y z
N MET A 1 -52.26 -24.63 -4.32
CA MET A 1 -51.06 -23.78 -4.13
C MET A 1 -49.89 -24.63 -3.62
N LYS A 2 -48.97 -25.05 -4.49
CA LYS A 2 -47.72 -25.73 -4.07
C LYS A 2 -46.75 -24.66 -3.55
N LYS A 3 -46.43 -24.69 -2.25
CA LYS A 3 -45.34 -23.90 -1.66
C LYS A 3 -44.03 -24.35 -2.32
N ASN A 4 -43.51 -23.54 -3.23
CA ASN A 4 -42.21 -23.74 -3.85
C ASN A 4 -41.14 -23.53 -2.75
N LYS A 5 -40.73 -24.61 -2.08
CA LYS A 5 -39.57 -24.60 -1.19
C LYS A 5 -38.34 -24.51 -2.08
N ASN A 6 -37.95 -23.28 -2.44
CA ASN A 6 -36.62 -23.02 -2.99
C ASN A 6 -35.61 -23.51 -1.96
N LYS A 7 -35.08 -24.71 -2.18
CA LYS A 7 -34.01 -25.31 -1.39
C LYS A 7 -32.82 -24.36 -1.53
N TYR A 8 -32.56 -23.58 -0.49
CA TYR A 8 -31.38 -22.73 -0.39
C TYR A 8 -30.13 -23.63 -0.46
N LEU A 9 -29.56 -23.74 -1.66
CA LEU A 9 -28.33 -24.49 -1.89
C LEU A 9 -27.18 -23.71 -1.25
N LYS A 10 -26.65 -24.23 -0.13
CA LYS A 10 -25.39 -23.73 0.43
C LYS A 10 -24.32 -23.76 -0.67
N PRO A 11 -23.55 -22.68 -0.87
CA PRO A 11 -22.45 -22.70 -1.83
C PRO A 11 -21.44 -23.79 -1.45
N LYS A 12 -21.12 -24.64 -2.44
CA LYS A 12 -20.11 -25.70 -2.30
C LYS A 12 -18.75 -25.01 -2.22
N THR A 13 -18.12 -25.12 -1.05
CA THR A 13 -16.82 -24.56 -0.69
C THR A 13 -15.75 -25.18 -1.60
N ASN A 14 -14.98 -24.38 -2.33
CA ASN A 14 -13.96 -24.90 -3.23
C ASN A 14 -12.65 -25.11 -2.45
N SER A 15 -12.51 -26.30 -1.83
CA SER A 15 -11.35 -26.66 -1.01
C SER A 15 -9.99 -26.48 -1.72
N LEU A 16 -9.96 -26.62 -3.04
CA LEU A 16 -8.76 -26.40 -3.86
C LEU A 16 -8.36 -24.92 -3.85
N LEU A 17 -9.31 -23.99 -4.04
CA LEU A 17 -9.06 -22.56 -4.05
C LEU A 17 -8.49 -22.06 -2.71
N LYS A 18 -9.04 -22.54 -1.57
CA LYS A 18 -8.50 -22.21 -0.25
C LYS A 18 -7.07 -22.70 -0.08
N THR A 19 -6.80 -23.93 -0.52
CA THR A 19 -5.47 -24.53 -0.43
C THR A 19 -4.47 -23.74 -1.30
N ASP A 20 -4.88 -23.37 -2.52
CA ASP A 20 -4.07 -22.55 -3.42
C ASP A 20 -3.82 -21.16 -2.86
N PHE A 21 -4.82 -20.52 -2.23
CA PHE A 21 -4.65 -19.26 -1.54
C PHE A 21 -3.57 -19.35 -0.46
N TYR A 22 -3.70 -20.28 0.50
CA TYR A 22 -2.72 -20.42 1.58
C TYR A 22 -1.33 -20.78 1.07
N LYS A 23 -1.23 -21.68 0.08
CA LYS A 23 0.03 -22.06 -0.55
C LYS A 23 0.71 -20.86 -1.21
N ASN A 24 -0.04 -20.09 -2.00
CA ASN A 24 0.51 -18.91 -2.68
C ASN A 24 0.86 -17.80 -1.69
N SER A 25 0.06 -17.57 -0.65
CA SER A 25 0.39 -16.63 0.43
C SER A 25 1.68 -17.03 1.16
N LEU A 26 1.88 -18.33 1.43
CA LEU A 26 3.10 -18.83 2.05
C LEU A 26 4.31 -18.64 1.13
N ILE A 27 4.16 -18.91 -0.17
CA ILE A 27 5.22 -18.63 -1.17
C ILE A 27 5.55 -17.13 -1.21
N ILE A 28 4.55 -16.25 -1.22
CA ILE A 28 4.75 -14.79 -1.18
C ILE A 28 5.57 -14.40 0.06
N LEU A 29 5.21 -14.90 1.23
CA LEU A 29 5.94 -14.64 2.48
C LEU A 29 7.38 -15.18 2.42
N ALA A 30 7.57 -16.40 1.91
CA ALA A 30 8.89 -17.00 1.76
C ALA A 30 9.77 -16.23 0.78
N CYS A 31 9.23 -15.79 -0.36
CA CYS A 31 9.95 -14.94 -1.31
C CYS A 31 10.30 -13.59 -0.72
N ALA A 32 9.36 -12.91 -0.04
CA ALA A 32 9.62 -11.63 0.61
C ALA A 32 10.69 -11.75 1.69
N PHE A 33 10.65 -12.83 2.48
CA PHE A 33 11.67 -13.14 3.49
C PHE A 33 13.03 -13.44 2.86
N GLY A 34 13.08 -14.23 1.77
CA GLY A 34 14.31 -14.52 1.04
C GLY A 34 14.95 -13.27 0.43
N ILE A 35 14.14 -12.39 -0.16
CA ILE A 35 14.60 -11.08 -0.66
C ILE A 35 15.15 -10.23 0.48
N TYR A 36 14.47 -10.19 1.62
CA TYR A 36 14.92 -9.44 2.79
C TYR A 36 16.28 -9.93 3.30
N LEU A 37 16.47 -11.25 3.42
CA LEU A 37 17.74 -11.85 3.86
C LEU A 37 18.89 -11.56 2.89
N LEU A 38 18.62 -11.61 1.59
CA LEU A 38 19.64 -11.50 0.54
C LEU A 38 19.81 -10.08 -0.02
N ARG A 39 19.15 -9.08 0.56
CA ARG A 39 19.10 -7.71 0.02
C ARG A 39 20.47 -7.05 -0.15
N ASN A 40 21.44 -7.42 0.68
CA ASN A 40 22.78 -6.83 0.71
C ASN A 40 23.83 -7.66 -0.05
N GLU A 41 23.45 -8.82 -0.59
CA GLU A 41 24.40 -9.69 -1.28
C GLU A 41 24.83 -9.12 -2.63
N SER A 42 26.09 -9.35 -2.97
CA SER A 42 26.70 -8.96 -4.24
C SER A 42 27.10 -10.18 -5.07
N GLY A 43 27.34 -10.00 -6.37
CA GLY A 43 27.73 -11.09 -7.26
C GLY A 43 26.56 -12.00 -7.69
N PRO A 44 26.81 -13.29 -7.98
CA PRO A 44 25.83 -14.20 -8.60
C PRO A 44 24.53 -14.40 -7.79
N LEU A 45 24.58 -14.24 -6.46
CA LEU A 45 23.39 -14.34 -5.59
C LEU A 45 22.33 -13.28 -5.91
N ARG A 46 22.70 -12.16 -6.55
CA ARG A 46 21.73 -11.15 -7.03
C ARG A 46 20.76 -11.73 -8.05
N TYR A 47 21.18 -12.67 -8.89
CA TYR A 47 20.27 -13.31 -9.85
C TYR A 47 19.19 -14.13 -9.15
N LEU A 48 19.52 -14.73 -7.99
CA LEU A 48 18.55 -15.41 -7.14
C LEU A 48 17.54 -14.43 -6.56
N VAL A 49 17.99 -13.25 -6.08
CA VAL A 49 17.09 -12.18 -5.60
C VAL A 49 16.13 -11.73 -6.71
N VAL A 50 16.63 -11.53 -7.94
CA VAL A 50 15.79 -11.19 -9.10
C VAL A 50 14.78 -12.31 -9.39
N GLY A 51 15.21 -13.59 -9.35
CA GLY A 51 14.31 -14.73 -9.51
C GLY A 51 13.20 -14.78 -8.45
N LEU A 52 13.55 -14.55 -7.19
CA LEU A 52 12.58 -14.45 -6.09
C LEU A 52 11.62 -13.28 -6.28
N MET A 53 12.11 -12.13 -6.77
CA MET A 53 11.28 -10.95 -7.03
C MET A 53 10.28 -11.20 -8.17
N LEU A 54 10.72 -11.85 -9.24
CA LEU A 54 9.84 -12.24 -10.35
C LEU A 54 8.78 -13.26 -9.89
N LEU A 55 9.18 -14.25 -9.08
CA LEU A 55 8.23 -15.22 -8.52
C LEU A 55 7.24 -14.54 -7.56
N LEU A 56 7.70 -13.63 -6.71
CA LEU A 56 6.87 -12.82 -5.82
C LEU A 56 5.83 -12.04 -6.63
N LEU A 57 6.27 -11.34 -7.68
CA LEU A 57 5.39 -10.55 -8.55
C LEU A 57 4.36 -11.44 -9.25
N TYR A 58 4.78 -12.57 -9.81
CA TYR A 58 3.90 -13.54 -10.45
C TYR A 58 2.81 -14.04 -9.49
N LYS A 59 3.19 -14.38 -8.24
CA LYS A 59 2.23 -14.83 -7.23
C LYS A 59 1.32 -13.72 -6.72
N LEU A 60 1.79 -12.49 -6.64
CA LEU A 60 0.96 -11.32 -6.34
C LEU A 60 -0.07 -11.07 -7.44
N ILE A 61 0.33 -11.13 -8.71
CA ILE A 61 -0.58 -10.99 -9.86
C ILE A 61 -1.66 -12.08 -9.81
N PHE A 62 -1.27 -13.33 -9.57
CA PHE A 62 -2.22 -14.42 -9.40
C PHE A 62 -3.22 -14.14 -8.27
N LEU A 63 -2.76 -13.67 -7.12
CA LEU A 63 -3.62 -13.35 -5.97
C LEU A 63 -4.60 -12.21 -6.31
N ILE A 64 -4.15 -11.18 -7.02
CA ILE A 64 -5.00 -10.07 -7.48
C ILE A 64 -6.04 -10.57 -8.49
N GLN A 65 -5.64 -11.40 -9.46
CA GLN A 65 -6.55 -11.94 -10.47
C GLN A 65 -7.60 -12.87 -9.85
N SER A 66 -7.22 -13.66 -8.85
CA SER A 66 -8.13 -14.55 -8.11
C SER A 66 -8.84 -13.87 -6.94
N ALA A 67 -8.63 -12.57 -6.73
CA ALA A 67 -9.18 -11.86 -5.58
C ALA A 67 -10.72 -11.90 -5.51
N PRO A 68 -11.47 -11.79 -6.62
CA PRO A 68 -12.93 -11.98 -6.61
C PRO A 68 -13.31 -13.35 -6.03
N GLU A 69 -12.75 -14.44 -6.57
CA GLU A 69 -13.03 -15.83 -6.16
C GLU A 69 -12.60 -16.10 -4.71
N ILE A 70 -11.46 -15.58 -4.29
CA ILE A 70 -10.97 -15.66 -2.91
C ILE A 70 -11.99 -15.00 -1.98
N VAL A 71 -12.39 -13.76 -2.28
CA VAL A 71 -13.40 -13.07 -1.50
C VAL A 71 -14.70 -13.87 -1.49
N GLU A 72 -15.06 -14.54 -2.59
CA GLU A 72 -16.26 -15.37 -2.64
C GLU A 72 -16.24 -16.54 -1.65
N GLU A 73 -15.07 -17.14 -1.51
CA GLU A 73 -14.83 -18.34 -0.72
C GLU A 73 -14.65 -18.04 0.78
N PHE A 74 -14.04 -16.90 1.13
CA PHE A 74 -13.87 -16.45 2.52
C PHE A 74 -15.09 -15.72 3.09
N PHE A 75 -15.89 -15.10 2.20
CA PHE A 75 -17.11 -14.38 2.55
C PHE A 75 -18.30 -14.91 1.76
N PRO A 76 -18.68 -16.21 1.88
CA PRO A 76 -19.72 -16.82 1.07
C PRO A 76 -21.08 -16.12 1.26
N PRO A 77 -21.90 -16.03 0.19
CA PRO A 77 -23.22 -15.45 0.33
C PRO A 77 -24.08 -16.37 1.22
N LYS A 78 -25.01 -15.80 1.98
CA LYS A 78 -25.96 -16.62 2.73
C LYS A 78 -26.94 -17.31 1.79
N VAL A 79 -27.19 -16.71 0.63
CA VAL A 79 -28.14 -17.17 -0.38
C VAL A 79 -27.58 -16.93 -1.78
N LYS A 80 -27.56 -17.94 -2.66
CA LYS A 80 -27.03 -17.78 -4.04
C LYS A 80 -27.84 -16.83 -4.93
N PHE A 81 -29.09 -16.55 -4.57
CA PHE A 81 -30.02 -15.76 -5.38
C PHE A 81 -30.96 -14.95 -4.48
N GLU A 82 -30.49 -13.80 -3.99
CA GLU A 82 -31.39 -12.70 -3.63
C GLU A 82 -31.35 -11.66 -4.74
N ILE A 83 -32.47 -11.51 -5.44
CA ILE A 83 -32.63 -10.60 -6.59
C ILE A 83 -32.88 -9.16 -6.13
N ASN A 84 -33.43 -9.00 -4.91
CA ASN A 84 -33.79 -7.68 -4.37
C ASN A 84 -32.76 -7.19 -3.37
N THR A 85 -32.03 -6.15 -3.74
CA THR A 85 -31.05 -5.51 -2.88
C THR A 85 -31.73 -4.55 -1.91
N LYS A 86 -31.42 -4.64 -0.61
CA LYS A 86 -31.90 -3.66 0.36
C LYS A 86 -31.27 -2.30 0.09
N PRO A 87 -31.98 -1.18 0.32
CA PRO A 87 -31.42 0.17 0.12
C PRO A 87 -30.13 0.41 0.91
N ILE A 88 -30.06 -0.11 2.14
CA ILE A 88 -28.88 -0.02 3.01
C ILE A 88 -27.66 -0.72 2.38
N ASP A 89 -27.85 -1.89 1.76
CA ASP A 89 -26.74 -2.61 1.15
C ASP A 89 -26.21 -1.87 -0.10
N GLN A 90 -27.10 -1.22 -0.85
CA GLN A 90 -26.70 -0.37 -1.98
C GLN A 90 -25.95 0.88 -1.51
N PHE A 91 -26.40 1.49 -0.40
CA PHE A 91 -25.70 2.62 0.22
C PHE A 91 -24.28 2.22 0.60
N ILE A 92 -24.11 1.12 1.34
CA ILE A 92 -22.79 0.66 1.79
C ILE A 92 -21.88 0.33 0.61
N TYR A 93 -22.40 -0.32 -0.44
CA TYR A 93 -21.66 -0.55 -1.67
C TYR A 93 -21.12 0.73 -2.30
N LYS A 94 -21.98 1.75 -2.47
CA LYS A 94 -21.59 3.05 -3.04
C LYS A 94 -20.59 3.75 -2.11
N SER A 95 -20.84 3.74 -0.80
CA SER A 95 -19.94 4.33 0.19
C SER A 95 -18.55 3.69 0.18
N SER A 96 -18.42 2.36 0.06
CA SER A 96 -17.12 1.70 -0.07
C SER A 96 -16.35 2.15 -1.32
N ASN A 97 -17.04 2.28 -2.46
CA ASN A 97 -16.41 2.77 -3.69
C ASN A 97 -15.98 4.24 -3.58
N TYR A 98 -16.84 5.11 -3.06
CA TYR A 98 -16.50 6.52 -2.84
C TYR A 98 -15.38 6.68 -1.83
N PHE A 99 -15.40 5.89 -0.75
CA PHE A 99 -14.35 5.87 0.24
C PHE A 99 -13.00 5.55 -0.39
N PHE A 100 -12.90 4.48 -1.18
CA PHE A 100 -11.67 4.14 -1.88
C PHE A 100 -11.22 5.20 -2.89
N GLY A 101 -12.16 5.78 -3.64
CA GLY A 101 -11.86 6.90 -4.54
C GLY A 101 -11.27 8.09 -3.78
N LEU A 102 -11.86 8.45 -2.64
CA LEU A 102 -11.34 9.49 -1.77
C LEU A 102 -9.96 9.12 -1.20
N SER A 103 -9.76 7.86 -0.81
CA SER A 103 -8.47 7.35 -0.34
C SER A 103 -7.37 7.51 -1.37
N LEU A 104 -7.67 7.21 -2.64
CA LEU A 104 -6.74 7.40 -3.75
C LEU A 104 -6.37 8.88 -3.95
N VAL A 105 -7.36 9.77 -3.88
CA VAL A 105 -7.11 11.21 -4.00
C VAL A 105 -6.22 11.71 -2.85
N LEU A 106 -6.51 11.29 -1.62
CA LEU A 106 -5.72 11.68 -0.45
C LEU A 106 -4.26 11.22 -0.54
N ILE A 107 -4.01 9.98 -0.98
CA ILE A 107 -2.63 9.49 -1.10
C ILE A 107 -1.87 10.22 -2.22
N LEU A 108 -2.53 10.58 -3.34
CA LEU A 108 -1.88 11.35 -4.41
C LEU A 108 -1.38 12.71 -3.91
N PHE A 109 -2.11 13.38 -3.02
CA PHE A 109 -1.65 14.63 -2.41
C PHE A 109 -0.50 14.44 -1.41
N GLN A 110 -0.35 13.25 -0.83
CA GLN A 110 0.68 12.97 0.18
C GLN A 110 1.90 12.23 -0.38
N ILE A 111 1.88 11.72 -1.61
CA ILE A 111 2.95 10.88 -2.15
C ILE A 111 4.30 11.61 -2.19
N ARG A 112 4.31 12.87 -2.62
CA ARG A 112 5.52 13.72 -2.60
C ARG A 112 6.09 13.91 -1.20
N ARG A 113 5.21 14.07 -0.20
CA ARG A 113 5.62 14.21 1.20
C ARG A 113 6.18 12.89 1.75
N ILE A 114 5.64 11.76 1.30
CA ILE A 114 6.16 10.44 1.64
C ILE A 114 7.55 10.25 1.02
N ASP A 115 7.72 10.59 -0.27
CA ASP A 115 9.01 10.52 -0.94
C ASP A 115 10.06 11.43 -0.31
N ASN A 116 9.67 12.62 0.15
CA ASN A 116 10.57 13.54 0.86
C ASN A 116 10.68 13.26 2.36
N THR A 117 10.12 12.16 2.85
CA THR A 117 10.30 11.70 4.23
C THR A 117 11.34 10.58 4.26
N ILE A 118 12.35 10.73 5.11
CA ILE A 118 13.37 9.73 5.37
C ILE A 118 12.70 8.48 5.93
N HIS A 119 13.00 7.31 5.36
CA HIS A 119 12.27 6.07 5.56
C HIS A 119 10.76 6.20 5.27
N GLY A 120 10.35 7.06 4.34
CA GLY A 120 8.95 7.32 4.02
C GLY A 120 8.19 6.09 3.54
N ILE A 121 8.86 5.20 2.80
CA ILE A 121 8.30 3.89 2.42
C ILE A 121 7.94 3.05 3.66
N ASN A 122 8.79 3.09 4.69
CA ASN A 122 8.51 2.40 5.95
C ASN A 122 7.28 3.00 6.65
N LEU A 123 7.18 4.33 6.72
CA LEU A 123 5.98 5.01 7.24
C LEU A 123 4.72 4.57 6.48
N PHE A 124 4.76 4.60 5.15
CA PHE A 124 3.64 4.23 4.29
C PHE A 124 3.15 2.81 4.56
N PHE A 125 4.05 1.82 4.53
CA PHE A 125 3.66 0.43 4.77
C PHE A 125 3.26 0.18 6.22
N LYS A 126 3.95 0.76 7.20
CA LYS A 126 3.64 0.55 8.62
C LYS A 126 2.23 1.01 8.96
N PHE A 127 1.89 2.25 8.62
CA PHE A 127 0.55 2.80 8.91
C PHE A 127 -0.51 2.26 7.98
N GLY A 128 -0.19 2.01 6.71
CA GLY A 128 -1.10 1.35 5.79
C GLY A 128 -1.51 -0.03 6.28
N LEU A 129 -0.57 -0.85 6.78
CA LEU A 129 -0.88 -2.16 7.35
C LEU A 129 -1.77 -2.06 8.60
N TYR A 130 -1.55 -1.07 9.47
CA TYR A 130 -2.49 -0.81 10.58
C TYR A 130 -3.89 -0.45 10.10
N GLY A 131 -4.01 0.34 9.03
CA GLY A 131 -5.29 0.63 8.39
C GLY A 131 -5.94 -0.62 7.79
N ALA A 132 -5.18 -1.46 7.09
CA ALA A 132 -5.71 -2.71 6.54
C ALA A 132 -6.26 -3.63 7.65
N LEU A 133 -5.53 -3.78 8.76
CA LEU A 133 -5.99 -4.53 9.93
C LEU A 133 -7.28 -3.94 10.52
N PHE A 134 -7.35 -2.62 10.65
CA PHE A 134 -8.57 -1.94 11.09
C PHE A 134 -9.74 -2.19 10.11
N GLY A 135 -9.48 -2.15 8.80
CA GLY A 135 -10.45 -2.47 7.77
C GLY A 135 -11.00 -3.89 7.89
N PHE A 136 -10.15 -4.88 8.20
CA PHE A 136 -10.60 -6.25 8.48
C PHE A 136 -11.54 -6.31 9.69
N ILE A 137 -11.23 -5.58 10.77
CA ILE A 137 -12.08 -5.51 11.96
C ILE A 137 -13.45 -4.90 11.62
N VAL A 138 -13.47 -3.78 10.89
CA VAL A 138 -14.70 -3.13 10.44
C VAL A 138 -15.55 -4.08 9.59
N LEU A 139 -14.93 -4.80 8.65
CA LEU A 139 -15.64 -5.76 7.80
C LEU A 139 -16.16 -6.96 8.57
N TYR A 140 -15.41 -7.42 9.57
CA TYR A 140 -15.87 -8.49 10.45
C TYR A 140 -17.12 -8.06 11.22
N ILE A 141 -17.12 -6.86 11.80
CA ILE A 141 -18.30 -6.28 12.47
C ILE A 141 -19.46 -6.12 11.49
N LEU A 142 -19.20 -5.61 10.29
CA LEU A 142 -20.21 -5.40 9.26
C LEU A 142 -20.89 -6.72 8.84
N LYS A 143 -20.10 -7.81 8.73
CA LYS A 143 -20.60 -9.16 8.47
C LYS A 143 -21.53 -9.67 9.56
N LEU A 144 -21.29 -9.32 10.83
CA LEU A 144 -22.16 -9.69 11.94
C LEU A 144 -23.48 -8.92 11.91
N ILE A 145 -23.44 -7.61 11.64
CA ILE A 145 -24.61 -6.73 11.73
C ILE A 145 -25.51 -6.83 10.49
N SER A 146 -24.92 -6.81 9.30
CA SER A 146 -25.67 -6.82 8.03
C SER A 146 -25.06 -7.81 7.04
N PRO A 147 -25.27 -9.11 7.27
CA PRO A 147 -24.70 -10.16 6.43
C PRO A 147 -25.23 -10.14 5.00
N THR A 148 -26.41 -9.54 4.75
CA THR A 148 -27.03 -9.48 3.41
C THR A 148 -26.22 -8.67 2.41
N ILE A 149 -25.35 -7.79 2.90
CA ILE A 149 -24.40 -7.01 2.10
C ILE A 149 -23.51 -7.91 1.23
N TYR A 150 -23.22 -9.13 1.68
CA TYR A 150 -22.29 -10.04 1.01
C TYR A 150 -22.95 -10.99 0.01
N ASP A 151 -24.26 -10.86 -0.24
CA ASP A 151 -25.00 -11.83 -1.05
C ASP A 151 -24.73 -11.77 -2.57
N THR A 152 -24.18 -10.67 -3.09
CA THR A 152 -23.82 -10.53 -4.51
C THR A 152 -22.31 -10.41 -4.70
N GLY A 153 -21.74 -11.18 -5.64
CA GLY A 153 -20.28 -11.30 -5.85
C GLY A 153 -19.56 -9.96 -6.05
N ASN A 154 -20.03 -9.14 -6.99
CA ASN A 154 -19.44 -7.83 -7.28
C ASN A 154 -19.50 -6.86 -6.10
N ARG A 155 -20.64 -6.82 -5.39
CA ARG A 155 -20.83 -5.96 -4.21
C ARG A 155 -19.90 -6.37 -3.07
N ARG A 156 -19.81 -7.68 -2.84
CA ARG A 156 -18.93 -8.25 -1.83
C ARG A 156 -17.47 -7.96 -2.14
N PHE A 157 -17.02 -8.10 -3.39
CA PHE A 157 -15.64 -7.76 -3.76
C PHE A 157 -15.33 -6.29 -3.45
N ALA A 158 -16.21 -5.37 -3.87
CA ALA A 158 -16.03 -3.96 -3.56
C ALA A 158 -16.05 -3.69 -2.06
N ILE A 159 -17.03 -4.20 -1.32
CA ILE A 159 -17.13 -3.90 0.10
C ILE A 159 -15.96 -4.51 0.88
N THR A 160 -15.46 -5.69 0.49
CA THR A 160 -14.39 -6.35 1.22
C THR A 160 -13.02 -5.83 0.78
N PHE A 161 -12.63 -6.09 -0.46
CA PHE A 161 -11.29 -5.79 -0.95
C PHE A 161 -11.05 -4.29 -1.09
N ILE A 162 -11.98 -3.58 -1.73
CA ILE A 162 -11.82 -2.13 -1.99
C ILE A 162 -11.84 -1.33 -0.67
N SER A 163 -12.63 -1.73 0.33
CA SER A 163 -12.58 -1.07 1.64
C SER A 163 -11.27 -1.30 2.38
N ILE A 164 -10.70 -2.52 2.36
CA ILE A 164 -9.40 -2.80 3.00
C ILE A 164 -8.30 -1.95 2.37
N VAL A 165 -8.26 -1.89 1.04
CA VAL A 165 -7.29 -1.03 0.33
C VAL A 165 -7.56 0.44 0.63
N GLY A 166 -8.83 0.86 0.69
CA GLY A 166 -9.20 2.22 1.06
C GLY A 166 -8.70 2.62 2.45
N PHE A 167 -8.81 1.74 3.45
CA PHE A 167 -8.29 1.99 4.80
C PHE A 167 -6.76 2.02 4.84
N PHE A 168 -6.10 1.11 4.11
CA PHE A 168 -4.65 1.13 3.95
C PHE A 168 -4.17 2.48 3.43
N LEU A 169 -4.78 2.97 2.34
CA LEU A 169 -4.38 4.23 1.70
C LEU A 169 -4.68 5.45 2.57
N VAL A 170 -5.88 5.53 3.18
CA VAL A 170 -6.26 6.67 4.04
C VAL A 170 -5.37 6.77 5.26
N THR A 171 -5.07 5.66 5.91
CA THR A 171 -4.23 5.68 7.12
C THR A 171 -2.78 6.04 6.79
N ALA A 172 -2.23 5.53 5.69
CA ALA A 172 -0.90 5.93 5.22
C ALA A 172 -0.84 7.43 4.85
N ALA A 173 -1.83 7.94 4.13
CA ALA A 173 -1.94 9.34 3.78
C ALA A 173 -2.09 10.23 5.02
N THR A 174 -2.96 9.84 5.96
CA THR A 174 -3.18 10.55 7.22
C THR A 174 -1.91 10.55 8.06
N ALA A 175 -1.19 9.43 8.12
CA ALA A 175 0.05 9.34 8.86
C ALA A 175 1.12 10.27 8.28
N SER A 176 1.25 10.31 6.96
CA SER A 176 2.15 11.26 6.28
C SER A 176 1.76 12.71 6.56
N PHE A 177 0.47 13.05 6.43
CA PHE A 177 -0.03 14.38 6.73
C PHE A 177 0.25 14.79 8.18
N VAL A 178 -0.02 13.91 9.13
CA VAL A 178 0.21 14.19 10.56
C VAL A 178 1.71 14.29 10.87
N ASN A 179 2.52 13.42 10.26
CA ASN A 179 3.98 13.49 10.42
C ASN A 179 4.50 14.86 9.98
N TYR A 180 4.08 15.33 8.81
CA TYR A 180 4.55 16.59 8.23
C TYR A 180 4.03 17.83 8.98
N ASN A 181 2.72 17.90 9.26
CA ASN A 181 2.10 19.14 9.76
C ASN A 181 2.19 19.30 11.29
N PHE A 182 2.50 18.25 12.04
CA PHE A 182 2.63 18.30 13.51
C PHE A 182 4.04 17.90 13.96
N PRO A 183 5.07 18.69 13.62
CA PRO A 183 6.44 18.39 13.99
C PRO A 183 6.66 18.50 15.49
N LYS A 184 7.49 17.60 16.04
CA LYS A 184 7.83 17.58 17.48
C LYS A 184 9.04 18.44 17.81
N GLU A 185 9.92 18.63 16.83
CA GLU A 185 11.21 19.29 17.03
C GLU A 185 11.38 20.41 16.00
N LYS A 186 12.24 21.37 16.32
CA LYS A 186 12.62 22.43 15.38
C LYS A 186 13.42 21.82 14.22
N PRO A 187 13.34 22.41 13.01
CA PRO A 187 14.15 21.94 11.89
C PRO A 187 15.64 21.93 12.24
N LYS A 188 16.34 20.90 11.76
CA LYS A 188 17.79 20.73 11.93
C LYS A 188 18.43 20.55 10.57
N SER A 189 19.56 21.22 10.35
CA SER A 189 20.35 21.04 9.14
C SER A 189 21.47 20.04 9.37
N SER A 190 21.62 19.11 8.45
CA SER A 190 22.75 18.16 8.42
C SER A 190 23.27 17.99 7.00
N THR A 191 24.56 17.66 6.92
CA THR A 191 25.28 17.53 5.65
C THR A 191 25.23 16.09 5.15
N TYR A 192 24.83 15.91 3.90
CA TYR A 192 24.74 14.61 3.24
C TYR A 192 25.47 14.62 1.90
N LEU A 193 25.96 13.44 1.47
CA LEU A 193 26.63 13.26 0.19
C LEU A 193 25.60 12.86 -0.88
N ILE A 194 25.62 13.54 -2.04
CA ILE A 194 24.85 13.10 -3.21
C ILE A 194 25.61 11.95 -3.89
N LYS A 195 25.00 10.76 -3.93
CA LYS A 195 25.58 9.60 -4.62
C LYS A 195 25.34 9.63 -6.11
N ARG A 196 24.10 9.92 -6.50
CA ARG A 196 23.69 9.96 -7.90
C ARG A 196 22.45 10.82 -8.11
N LYS A 197 22.24 11.20 -9.36
CA LYS A 197 21.09 11.94 -9.86
C LYS A 197 20.31 11.05 -10.83
N SER A 198 18.99 11.21 -10.85
CA SER A 198 18.14 10.52 -11.81
C SER A 198 16.99 11.41 -12.22
N LEU A 199 16.58 11.28 -13.48
CA LEU A 199 15.33 11.84 -13.96
C LEU A 199 14.25 10.77 -13.84
N GLY A 200 13.04 11.20 -13.52
CA GLY A 200 11.84 10.38 -13.54
C GLY A 200 11.61 9.75 -14.93
N GLY A 201 10.64 8.84 -15.00
CA GLY A 201 10.30 8.19 -16.26
C GLY A 201 9.85 9.19 -17.33
N LYS A 202 9.92 8.82 -18.62
CA LYS A 202 9.60 9.65 -19.81
C LYS A 202 8.33 10.52 -19.76
N ARG A 203 7.39 10.27 -18.85
CA ARG A 203 6.14 11.02 -18.68
C ARG A 203 6.16 12.05 -17.55
N ASN A 204 7.03 11.87 -16.57
CA ASN A 204 7.17 12.74 -15.41
C ASN A 204 8.62 13.25 -15.36
N ASN A 205 8.81 14.55 -15.55
CA ASN A 205 10.09 15.22 -15.38
C ASN A 205 10.39 15.43 -13.89
N ASP A 206 10.22 14.37 -13.09
CA ASP A 206 10.54 14.40 -11.67
C ASP A 206 12.06 14.39 -11.55
N HIS A 207 12.61 15.29 -10.75
CA HIS A 207 14.06 15.38 -10.56
C HIS A 207 14.41 14.70 -9.25
N LEU A 208 15.19 13.62 -9.32
CA LEU A 208 15.44 12.74 -8.19
C LEU A 208 16.91 12.80 -7.77
N LEU A 209 17.16 13.02 -6.48
CA LEU A 209 18.49 12.93 -5.86
C LEU A 209 18.54 11.68 -4.97
N PHE A 210 19.65 10.95 -5.03
CA PHE A 210 19.94 9.84 -4.11
C PHE A 210 21.05 10.27 -3.15
N ILE A 211 20.70 10.40 -1.88
CA ILE A 211 21.59 10.86 -0.82
C ILE A 211 22.03 9.70 0.07
N GLU A 212 23.26 9.76 0.57
CA GLU A 212 23.74 8.80 1.57
C GLU A 212 23.30 9.24 2.97
N PHE A 213 22.35 8.51 3.57
CA PHE A 213 21.79 8.86 4.89
C PHE A 213 22.53 8.17 6.05
N TYR A 214 22.97 6.93 5.83
CA TYR A 214 23.89 6.16 6.69
C TYR A 214 24.78 5.28 5.79
N LYS A 215 25.93 4.80 6.29
CA LYS A 215 26.90 4.01 5.50
C LYS A 215 26.19 2.95 4.62
N ASN A 216 26.22 3.14 3.30
CA ASN A 216 25.59 2.30 2.27
C ASN A 216 24.05 2.29 2.20
N ASP A 217 23.36 3.22 2.86
CA ASP A 217 21.91 3.40 2.71
C ASP A 217 21.61 4.67 1.90
N GLU A 218 20.82 4.51 0.84
CA GLU A 218 20.47 5.55 -0.10
C GLU A 218 19.01 5.96 0.09
N GLU A 219 18.78 7.24 0.37
CA GLU A 219 17.44 7.81 0.40
C GLU A 219 17.18 8.60 -0.89
N ARG A 220 15.97 8.42 -1.43
CA ARG A 220 15.53 9.10 -2.65
C ARG A 220 14.75 10.35 -2.28
N ILE A 221 15.06 11.47 -2.91
CA ILE A 221 14.39 12.76 -2.69
C ILE A 221 13.91 13.31 -4.03
N GLU A 222 12.67 13.78 -4.09
CA GLU A 222 12.15 14.56 -5.21
C GLU A 222 12.44 16.05 -4.98
N VAL A 223 13.13 16.68 -5.93
CA VAL A 223 13.56 18.08 -5.88
C VAL A 223 13.02 18.86 -7.08
N SER A 224 13.10 20.18 -7.01
CA SER A 224 12.81 21.02 -8.18
C SER A 224 13.91 20.91 -9.24
N GLU A 225 13.58 21.24 -10.49
CA GLU A 225 14.54 21.28 -11.59
C GLU A 225 15.72 22.22 -11.31
N ASN A 226 15.44 23.38 -10.70
CA ASN A 226 16.46 24.36 -10.33
C ASN A 226 17.45 23.78 -9.32
N GLU A 227 16.94 23.20 -8.23
CA GLU A 227 17.80 22.53 -7.24
C GLU A 227 18.60 21.42 -7.89
N TYR A 228 17.95 20.55 -8.67
CA TYR A 228 18.62 19.46 -9.38
C TYR A 228 19.78 19.95 -10.24
N ASN A 229 19.61 21.03 -10.99
CA ASN A 229 20.66 21.55 -11.88
C ASN A 229 21.83 22.20 -11.11
N THR A 230 21.59 22.71 -9.91
CA THR A 230 22.65 23.36 -9.09
C THR A 230 23.61 22.38 -8.43
N VAL A 231 23.18 21.15 -8.14
CA VAL A 231 23.99 20.16 -7.42
C VAL A 231 24.62 19.12 -8.33
N LYS A 232 25.86 18.72 -8.02
CA LYS A 232 26.59 17.65 -8.73
C LYS A 232 26.63 16.36 -7.91
N GLU A 233 26.80 15.25 -8.61
CA GLU A 233 27.09 13.96 -7.98
C GLU A 233 28.45 14.03 -7.27
N GLY A 234 28.54 13.48 -6.07
CA GLY A 234 29.73 13.54 -5.22
C GLY A 234 29.85 14.82 -4.37
N GLU A 235 28.99 15.82 -4.56
CA GLU A 235 28.95 17.01 -3.71
C GLU A 235 28.20 16.76 -2.39
N LYS A 236 28.54 17.58 -1.39
CA LYS A 236 27.84 17.61 -0.11
C LYS A 236 26.77 18.69 -0.12
N VAL A 237 25.58 18.34 0.35
CA VAL A 237 24.45 19.25 0.52
C VAL A 237 24.04 19.35 1.97
N ASN A 238 23.58 20.53 2.37
CA ASN A 238 22.89 20.70 3.63
C ASN A 238 21.39 20.46 3.42
N LEU A 239 20.88 19.41 4.05
CA LEU A 239 19.45 19.14 4.10
C LEU A 239 18.91 19.62 5.42
N THR A 240 17.85 20.41 5.37
CA THR A 240 17.09 20.79 6.55
C THR A 240 15.95 19.79 6.72
N THR A 241 16.07 18.96 7.75
CA THR A 241 15.06 17.97 8.11
C THR A 241 14.26 18.44 9.31
N GLN A 242 13.02 17.97 9.42
CA GLN A 242 12.20 18.19 10.59
C GLN A 242 11.55 16.89 11.02
N LYS A 243 11.71 16.56 12.30
CA LYS A 243 11.16 15.35 12.87
C LYS A 243 9.66 15.51 13.13
N GLY A 244 8.89 14.71 12.40
CA GLY A 244 7.45 14.70 12.47
C GLY A 244 6.88 14.01 13.71
N TYR A 245 5.55 14.04 13.85
CA TYR A 245 4.84 13.47 14.99
C TYR A 245 5.17 11.98 15.23
N PHE A 246 5.30 11.19 14.17
CA PHE A 246 5.59 9.75 14.24
C PHE A 246 7.08 9.44 14.31
N GLY A 247 7.93 10.47 14.42
CA GLY A 247 9.38 10.33 14.54
C GLY A 247 10.12 10.17 13.22
N TYR A 248 9.42 10.25 12.08
CA TYR A 248 10.06 10.25 10.77
C TYR A 248 10.47 11.68 10.41
N GLU A 249 11.66 11.82 9.84
CA GLU A 249 12.21 13.10 9.44
C GLU A 249 11.77 13.45 8.02
N THR A 250 11.13 14.61 7.84
CA THR A 250 10.76 15.12 6.52
C THR A 250 11.72 16.21 6.09
N ILE A 251 12.14 16.17 4.83
CA ILE A 251 13.05 17.14 4.22
C ILE A 251 12.22 18.37 3.84
N ILE A 252 12.65 19.53 4.32
CA ILE A 252 11.97 20.81 4.08
C ILE A 252 12.72 21.64 3.03
N ASP A 253 14.05 21.64 3.09
CA ASP A 253 14.88 22.53 2.28
C ASP A 253 16.24 21.89 1.99
N ILE A 254 16.80 22.23 0.82
CA ILE A 254 18.08 21.74 0.31
C ILE A 254 18.94 22.93 -0.06
N LYS A 255 20.12 23.03 0.56
CA LYS A 255 21.10 24.07 0.25
C LYS A 255 22.41 23.43 -0.18
N SER A 256 22.91 23.85 -1.35
CA SER A 256 24.27 23.53 -1.77
C SER A 256 25.28 24.15 -0.79
N ILE A 257 26.33 23.40 -0.48
CA ILE A 257 27.49 23.92 0.25
C ILE A 257 28.48 24.36 -0.82
N ASN A 258 28.46 25.64 -1.16
CA ASN A 258 29.50 26.24 -1.99
C ASN A 258 30.86 26.19 -1.28
#